data_AF-A0A317IUQ3-F1
#
_entry.id   AF-A0A317IUQ3-F1
#
_cell.length_a   1.000
_cell.length_b   1.000
_cell.length_c   1.000
_cell.angle_alpha   90.00
_cell.angle_beta   90.00
_cell.angle_gamma   90.00
#
_symmetry.space_group_name_H-M   'P 1'
#
loop_
_entity.id
_entity.type
_entity.pdbx_description
1 polymer ?
#
loop_
_entity_poly.entity_id
_entity_poly.type
_entity_poly.pdbx_seq_one_letter_code
_entity_poly.pdbx_strand_id
1 'polypeptide(L)'
;MDVFAQATAQIHGTVQDMSGAAISGAAVKATQAETGLARSTASDADGNYVLTNLPLGPYSIEVSKAGFSTAVQSGIVLQVSSDPAVPVTLKLGNVSERIEVEANTTQVETTQVGVGSVIEAQRILDLPLNGRQPTDLITLNGVAVQTGSSPAYGMRAGVSIAVAGGTSYSVQYNLDGAFHVEVWSGTNLPLPFPDSLQEFKLVTSTQDASSGGHSSASVNAVTKSGTNSFHGDAFEFFRNSALNGRDFFASGSDQLKRNQFGGVLGGPVKKDKLFFFVGYQGTLTRQTANSSVAFIPTPKMQTGDFS
;
A
#
# COMPACT_ATOMS: atom_id res chain seq x y z
N MET A 1 -16.09 13.06 17.15
CA MET A 1 -16.39 12.17 16.02
C MET A 1 -15.04 11.61 15.60
N ASP A 2 -14.72 10.43 16.11
CA ASP A 2 -13.42 9.81 15.89
C ASP A 2 -13.42 9.19 14.50
N VAL A 3 -12.87 9.91 13.54
CA VAL A 3 -12.61 9.38 12.21
C VAL A 3 -11.35 8.54 12.32
N PHE A 4 -11.51 7.22 12.35
CA PHE A 4 -10.39 6.32 12.11
C PHE A 4 -9.88 6.61 10.70
N ALA A 5 -8.59 6.95 10.57
CA ALA A 5 -7.94 7.05 9.27
C ALA A 5 -8.08 5.68 8.58
N GLN A 6 -8.81 5.66 7.47
CA GLN A 6 -8.85 4.54 6.56
C GLN A 6 -8.29 5.07 5.26
N ALA A 7 -7.30 4.39 4.68
CA ALA A 7 -6.86 4.70 3.34
C ALA A 7 -8.03 4.49 2.38
N THR A 8 -8.54 5.58 1.82
CA THR A 8 -9.69 5.56 0.91
C THR A 8 -9.28 5.96 -0.49
N ALA A 9 -9.92 5.34 -1.47
CA ALA A 9 -9.92 5.76 -2.85
C ALA A 9 -11.18 6.57 -3.16
N GLN A 10 -11.24 7.12 -4.37
CA GLN A 10 -12.44 7.73 -4.93
C GLN A 10 -12.62 7.27 -6.37
N ILE A 11 -13.84 7.43 -6.90
CA ILE A 11 -14.12 7.25 -8.32
C ILE A 11 -14.82 8.52 -8.79
N HIS A 12 -14.38 9.05 -9.93
CA HIS A 12 -15.08 10.12 -10.63
C HIS A 12 -15.41 9.71 -12.06
N GLY A 13 -16.31 10.44 -12.69
CA GLY A 13 -16.63 10.21 -14.09
C GLY A 13 -17.76 11.10 -14.56
N THR A 14 -18.18 10.84 -15.79
CA THR A 14 -19.29 11.53 -16.44
C THR A 14 -20.33 10.53 -16.91
N VAL A 15 -21.59 10.93 -16.88
CA VAL A 15 -22.71 10.16 -17.42
C VAL A 15 -23.20 10.87 -18.68
N GLN A 16 -23.14 10.17 -19.81
CA GLN A 16 -23.52 10.71 -21.12
C GLN A 16 -24.46 9.76 -21.86
N ASP A 17 -25.18 10.25 -22.86
CA ASP A 17 -25.93 9.42 -23.80
C ASP A 17 -25.08 9.03 -25.04
N MET A 18 -25.67 8.24 -25.95
CA MET A 18 -25.02 7.81 -27.20
C MET A 18 -24.70 8.97 -28.17
N SER A 19 -25.28 10.16 -27.98
CA SER A 19 -24.97 11.36 -28.75
C SER A 19 -23.84 12.20 -28.12
N GLY A 20 -23.37 11.82 -26.93
CA GLY A 20 -22.38 12.56 -26.15
C GLY A 20 -22.98 13.66 -25.27
N ALA A 21 -24.31 13.74 -25.15
CA ALA A 21 -24.97 14.72 -24.29
C ALA A 21 -24.88 14.29 -22.81
N ALA A 22 -24.59 15.25 -21.93
CA ALA A 22 -24.56 15.01 -20.49
C ALA A 22 -25.94 14.64 -19.93
N ILE A 23 -25.98 13.65 -19.05
CA ILE A 23 -27.21 13.20 -18.37
C ILE A 23 -27.15 13.65 -16.92
N SER A 24 -28.00 14.61 -16.58
CA SER A 24 -28.13 15.11 -15.21
C SER A 24 -29.03 14.24 -14.34
N GLY A 25 -28.69 14.09 -13.06
CA GLY A 25 -29.47 13.38 -12.06
C GLY A 25 -29.63 11.88 -12.34
N ALA A 26 -28.64 11.26 -12.98
CA ALA A 26 -28.54 9.80 -13.08
C ALA A 26 -28.08 9.26 -11.72
N ALA A 27 -28.72 8.20 -11.24
CA ALA A 27 -28.34 7.55 -10.00
C ALA A 27 -27.13 6.65 -10.24
N VAL A 28 -26.02 6.94 -9.58
CA VAL A 28 -24.76 6.20 -9.66
C VAL A 28 -24.56 5.44 -8.35
N LYS A 29 -24.29 4.14 -8.43
CA LYS A 29 -24.05 3.26 -7.27
C LYS A 29 -22.79 2.44 -7.50
N ALA A 30 -21.77 2.64 -6.68
CA ALA A 30 -20.61 1.76 -6.61
C ALA A 30 -20.80 0.71 -5.51
N THR A 31 -20.52 -0.55 -5.82
CA THR A 31 -20.59 -1.68 -4.89
C THR A 31 -19.24 -2.40 -4.84
N GLN A 32 -18.67 -2.54 -3.66
CA GLN A 32 -17.42 -3.28 -3.44
C GLN A 32 -17.72 -4.78 -3.42
N ALA A 33 -17.04 -5.56 -4.28
CA ALA A 33 -17.45 -6.93 -4.58
C ALA A 33 -17.19 -7.93 -3.44
N GLU A 34 -16.22 -7.67 -2.57
CA GLU A 34 -15.81 -8.58 -1.48
C GLU A 34 -16.61 -8.37 -0.18
N THR A 35 -17.13 -7.17 0.04
CA THR A 35 -17.80 -6.72 1.27
C THR A 35 -19.26 -6.35 1.05
N GLY A 36 -19.70 -6.20 -0.20
CA GLY A 36 -21.06 -5.75 -0.53
C GLY A 36 -21.34 -4.30 -0.15
N LEU A 37 -20.33 -3.55 0.33
CA LEU A 37 -20.50 -2.15 0.70
C LEU A 37 -20.84 -1.32 -0.54
N ALA A 38 -21.97 -0.61 -0.47
CA ALA A 38 -22.41 0.26 -1.54
C ALA A 38 -22.36 1.74 -1.15
N ARG A 39 -21.93 2.59 -2.08
CA ARG A 39 -22.03 4.05 -1.97
C ARG A 39 -22.70 4.60 -3.23
N SER A 40 -23.60 5.55 -3.04
CA SER A 40 -24.38 6.14 -4.12
C SER A 40 -24.23 7.65 -4.16
N THR A 41 -24.32 8.20 -5.37
CA THR A 41 -24.39 9.63 -5.64
C THR A 41 -25.29 9.86 -6.88
N ALA A 42 -25.56 11.11 -7.21
CA ALA A 42 -26.25 11.47 -8.44
C ALA A 42 -25.34 12.33 -9.32
N SER A 43 -25.48 12.21 -10.65
CA SER A 43 -24.77 13.11 -11.57
C SER A 43 -25.29 14.54 -11.49
N ASP A 44 -24.39 15.52 -11.64
CA ASP A 44 -24.69 16.95 -11.61
C ASP A 44 -25.32 17.46 -12.92
N ALA A 45 -25.40 18.78 -13.11
CA ALA A 45 -25.97 19.39 -14.33
C ALA A 45 -25.17 19.09 -15.60
N ASP A 46 -23.85 18.92 -15.45
CA ASP A 46 -22.90 18.64 -16.53
C ASP A 46 -22.65 17.13 -16.70
N GLY A 47 -23.40 16.31 -15.95
CA GLY A 47 -23.32 14.85 -15.97
C GLY A 47 -22.15 14.28 -15.16
N ASN A 48 -21.39 15.10 -14.43
CA ASN A 48 -20.27 14.62 -13.62
C ASN A 48 -20.77 13.98 -12.33
N TYR A 49 -19.99 13.03 -11.81
CA TYR A 49 -20.22 12.43 -10.50
C TYR A 49 -18.90 12.13 -9.80
N VAL A 50 -18.93 12.14 -8.46
CA VAL A 50 -17.79 11.74 -7.63
C VAL A 50 -18.29 10.90 -6.46
N LEU A 51 -17.64 9.75 -6.23
CA LEU A 51 -17.84 8.86 -5.11
C LEU A 51 -16.56 8.83 -4.27
N THR A 52 -16.58 9.47 -3.11
CA THR A 52 -15.43 9.57 -2.22
C THR A 52 -15.43 8.49 -1.13
N ASN A 53 -14.32 8.38 -0.40
CA ASN A 53 -14.17 7.56 0.80
C ASN A 53 -14.43 6.05 0.58
N LEU A 54 -14.09 5.52 -0.59
CA LEU A 54 -14.30 4.12 -0.95
C LEU A 54 -13.15 3.26 -0.38
N PRO A 55 -13.45 2.15 0.31
CA PRO A 55 -12.45 1.12 0.60
C PRO A 55 -11.72 0.64 -0.67
N LEU A 56 -10.56 0.05 -0.48
CA LEU A 56 -9.79 -0.52 -1.59
C LEU A 56 -10.39 -1.85 -2.05
N GLY A 57 -10.00 -2.27 -3.26
CA GLY A 57 -10.40 -3.56 -3.85
C GLY A 57 -11.30 -3.43 -5.08
N PRO A 58 -11.92 -4.53 -5.51
CA PRO A 58 -12.72 -4.57 -6.74
C PRO A 58 -14.13 -3.98 -6.55
N TYR A 59 -14.57 -3.19 -7.53
CA TYR A 59 -15.85 -2.50 -7.57
C TYR A 59 -16.63 -2.80 -8.85
N SER A 60 -17.96 -2.69 -8.72
CA SER A 60 -18.88 -2.51 -9.83
C SER A 60 -19.66 -1.21 -9.67
N ILE A 61 -19.78 -0.44 -10.75
CA ILE A 61 -20.61 0.76 -10.85
C ILE A 61 -21.86 0.44 -11.63
N GLU A 62 -23.01 0.78 -11.06
CA GLU A 62 -24.31 0.74 -11.70
C GLU A 62 -24.84 2.17 -11.86
N VAL A 63 -25.24 2.53 -13.08
CA VAL A 63 -25.83 3.84 -13.40
C VAL A 63 -27.21 3.66 -13.99
N SER A 64 -28.19 4.37 -13.44
CA SER A 64 -29.59 4.31 -13.90
C SER A 64 -30.23 5.69 -14.01
N LYS A 65 -31.08 5.85 -15.03
CA LYS A 65 -31.90 7.05 -15.25
C LYS A 65 -33.20 6.64 -15.96
N ALA A 66 -34.32 7.22 -15.55
CA ALA A 66 -35.60 7.00 -16.24
C ALA A 66 -35.49 7.38 -17.73
N GLY A 67 -35.98 6.50 -18.62
CA GLY A 67 -35.86 6.65 -20.08
C GLY A 67 -34.59 6.05 -20.69
N PHE A 68 -33.70 5.49 -19.85
CA PHE A 68 -32.48 4.83 -20.28
C PHE A 68 -32.39 3.40 -19.70
N SER A 69 -31.68 2.54 -20.42
CA SER A 69 -31.24 1.23 -19.93
C SER A 69 -30.21 1.39 -18.81
N THR A 70 -30.21 0.45 -17.85
CA THR A 70 -29.25 0.44 -16.74
C THR A 70 -27.89 -0.03 -17.24
N ALA A 71 -26.85 0.78 -17.03
CA ALA A 71 -25.48 0.41 -17.36
C ALA A 71 -24.76 -0.09 -16.11
N VAL A 72 -24.02 -1.19 -16.26
CA VAL A 72 -23.20 -1.76 -15.21
C VAL A 72 -21.80 -1.97 -15.74
N GLN A 73 -20.83 -1.42 -15.02
CA GLN A 73 -19.41 -1.63 -15.28
C GLN A 73 -18.80 -2.37 -14.11
N SER A 74 -18.13 -3.48 -14.36
CA SER A 74 -17.48 -4.33 -13.35
C SER A 74 -15.97 -4.41 -13.60
N GLY A 75 -15.20 -4.88 -12.61
CA GLY A 75 -13.74 -5.04 -12.75
C GLY A 75 -12.91 -3.79 -12.43
N ILE A 76 -13.51 -2.75 -11.84
CA ILE A 76 -12.80 -1.53 -11.44
C ILE A 76 -12.03 -1.84 -10.15
N VAL A 77 -10.69 -1.87 -10.20
CA VAL A 77 -9.85 -2.13 -9.02
C VAL A 77 -9.37 -0.80 -8.43
N LEU A 78 -9.76 -0.52 -7.20
CA LEU A 78 -9.30 0.66 -6.47
C LEU A 78 -8.08 0.34 -5.62
N GLN A 79 -7.03 1.12 -5.83
CA GLN A 79 -5.76 1.07 -5.11
C GLN A 79 -5.63 2.29 -4.19
N VAL A 80 -4.65 2.27 -3.29
CA VAL A 80 -4.39 3.35 -2.36
C VAL A 80 -4.14 4.65 -3.12
N SER A 81 -4.88 5.69 -2.73
CA SER A 81 -4.82 7.00 -3.36
C SER A 81 -5.00 6.93 -4.88
N SER A 82 -5.90 6.08 -5.38
CA SER A 82 -6.35 6.06 -6.78
C SER A 82 -7.63 6.89 -6.95
N ASP A 83 -7.78 7.49 -8.14
CA ASP A 83 -8.95 8.27 -8.54
C ASP A 83 -9.29 8.02 -10.03
N PRO A 84 -9.66 6.79 -10.40
CA PRO A 84 -9.91 6.46 -11.80
C PRO A 84 -11.12 7.22 -12.35
N ALA A 85 -10.97 7.73 -13.57
CA ALA A 85 -12.05 8.25 -14.38
C ALA A 85 -12.86 7.10 -15.00
N VAL A 86 -14.13 6.96 -14.60
CA VAL A 86 -15.05 5.93 -15.09
C VAL A 86 -16.23 6.60 -15.81
N PRO A 87 -16.06 7.01 -17.09
CA PRO A 87 -17.17 7.53 -17.87
C PRO A 87 -18.18 6.43 -18.20
N VAL A 88 -19.47 6.73 -18.10
CA VAL A 88 -20.56 5.79 -18.37
C VAL A 88 -21.47 6.35 -19.44
N THR A 89 -21.68 5.58 -20.51
CA THR A 89 -22.63 5.92 -21.58
C THR A 89 -23.92 5.12 -21.41
N LEU A 90 -25.03 5.84 -21.23
CA LEU A 90 -26.37 5.25 -21.16
C LEU A 90 -27.00 5.15 -22.55
N LYS A 91 -27.62 4.00 -22.84
CA LYS A 91 -28.41 3.81 -24.06
C LYS A 91 -29.88 4.03 -23.77
N LEU A 92 -30.59 4.68 -24.69
CA LEU A 92 -32.06 4.78 -24.63
C LEU A 92 -32.65 3.37 -24.56
N GLY A 93 -33.58 3.16 -23.64
CA GLY A 93 -34.14 1.85 -23.34
C GLY A 93 -34.94 1.87 -22.05
N ASN A 94 -35.56 0.74 -21.72
CA ASN A 94 -36.24 0.59 -20.44
C ASN A 94 -35.22 0.28 -19.34
N VAL A 95 -35.47 0.77 -18.11
CA VAL A 95 -34.60 0.54 -16.94
C VAL A 95 -34.39 -0.96 -16.66
N SER A 96 -35.31 -1.82 -17.12
CA SER A 96 -35.21 -3.28 -17.01
C SER A 96 -34.12 -3.93 -17.88
N GLU A 97 -33.60 -3.23 -18.88
CA GLU A 97 -32.48 -3.72 -19.69
C GLU A 97 -31.15 -3.37 -19.01
N ARG A 98 -30.32 -4.39 -18.77
CA ARG A 98 -29.02 -4.29 -18.11
C ARG A 98 -27.91 -4.55 -19.12
N ILE A 99 -27.00 -3.60 -19.28
CA ILE A 99 -25.79 -3.74 -20.10
C ILE A 99 -24.61 -3.89 -19.17
N GLU A 100 -23.89 -5.00 -19.28
CA GLU A 100 -22.69 -5.26 -18.48
C GLU A 100 -21.43 -5.06 -19.33
N VAL A 101 -20.52 -4.22 -18.83
CA VAL A 101 -19.21 -3.94 -19.42
C VAL A 101 -18.15 -4.38 -18.43
N GLU A 102 -17.39 -5.43 -18.76
CA GLU A 102 -16.21 -5.79 -17.98
C GLU A 102 -15.04 -4.86 -18.33
N ALA A 103 -14.59 -4.10 -17.34
CA ALA A 103 -13.38 -3.30 -17.43
C ALA A 103 -12.15 -4.20 -17.24
N ASN A 104 -11.79 -5.00 -18.24
CA ASN A 104 -10.55 -5.81 -18.24
C ASN A 104 -9.32 -5.03 -18.75
N THR A 105 -9.40 -3.71 -18.84
CA THR A 105 -8.29 -2.88 -19.33
C THR A 105 -7.64 -2.16 -18.17
N THR A 106 -6.32 -2.25 -18.05
CA THR A 106 -5.49 -1.43 -17.16
C THR A 106 -5.89 0.04 -17.32
N GLN A 107 -6.72 0.57 -16.41
CA GLN A 107 -7.08 1.98 -16.45
C GLN A 107 -5.81 2.76 -16.10
N VAL A 108 -5.32 3.53 -17.06
CA VAL A 108 -4.25 4.48 -16.82
C VAL A 108 -4.85 5.59 -15.97
N GLU A 109 -4.31 5.78 -14.77
CA GLU A 109 -4.63 6.93 -13.93
C GLU A 109 -4.10 8.20 -14.64
N THR A 110 -4.99 8.93 -15.32
CA THR A 110 -4.63 10.12 -16.11
C THR A 110 -4.62 11.41 -15.31
N THR A 111 -5.08 11.38 -14.07
CA THR A 111 -5.41 12.57 -13.27
C THR A 111 -4.41 12.86 -12.16
N GLN A 112 -3.64 11.85 -11.74
CA GLN A 112 -2.65 12.01 -10.69
C GLN A 112 -1.34 12.57 -11.25
N VAL A 113 -0.90 13.70 -10.71
CA VAL A 113 0.24 14.48 -11.24
C VAL A 113 1.60 13.77 -11.02
N GLY A 114 1.66 12.75 -10.15
CA GLY A 114 2.88 12.02 -9.80
C GLY A 114 3.02 10.63 -10.42
N VAL A 115 4.27 10.22 -10.64
CA VAL A 115 4.58 8.83 -11.04
C VAL A 115 4.48 7.95 -9.79
N GLY A 116 3.37 7.21 -9.70
CA GLY A 116 3.13 6.22 -8.66
C GLY A 116 3.61 4.83 -9.07
N SER A 117 4.25 4.11 -8.18
CA SER A 117 4.52 2.68 -8.30
C SER A 117 3.85 1.94 -7.15
N VAL A 118 2.88 1.09 -7.49
CA VAL A 118 2.21 0.22 -6.52
C VAL A 118 2.96 -1.10 -6.43
N ILE A 119 3.23 -1.53 -5.21
CA ILE A 119 3.73 -2.86 -4.91
C ILE A 119 2.56 -3.62 -4.25
N GLU A 120 1.95 -4.49 -5.04
CA GLU A 120 0.77 -5.29 -4.67
C GLU A 120 1.09 -6.39 -3.64
N ALA A 121 0.10 -6.81 -2.84
CA ALA A 121 0.23 -7.90 -1.87
C ALA A 121 0.98 -9.12 -2.40
N GLN A 122 0.66 -9.57 -3.61
CA GLN A 122 1.27 -10.76 -4.20
C GLN A 122 2.79 -10.57 -4.37
N ARG A 123 3.20 -9.40 -4.88
CA ARG A 123 4.61 -9.07 -5.02
C ARG A 123 5.31 -8.91 -3.67
N ILE A 124 4.60 -8.42 -2.65
CA ILE A 124 5.14 -8.33 -1.28
C ILE A 124 5.43 -9.73 -0.71
N LEU A 125 4.58 -10.70 -1.01
CA LEU A 125 4.71 -12.08 -0.54
C LEU A 125 5.75 -12.90 -1.32
N ASP A 126 5.81 -12.71 -2.64
CA ASP A 126 6.65 -13.52 -3.53
C ASP A 126 8.12 -13.10 -3.52
N LEU A 127 8.41 -11.84 -3.19
CA LEU A 127 9.77 -11.34 -3.22
C LEU A 127 10.57 -11.77 -1.98
N PRO A 128 11.83 -12.19 -2.17
CA PRO A 128 12.65 -12.69 -1.09
C PRO A 128 13.03 -11.56 -0.13
N LEU A 129 12.31 -11.46 0.98
CA LEU A 129 12.54 -10.48 2.04
C LEU A 129 13.30 -11.07 3.22
N ASN A 130 14.54 -10.64 3.43
CA ASN A 130 15.32 -11.09 4.58
C ASN A 130 14.78 -10.47 5.88
N GLY A 131 14.05 -11.25 6.67
CA GLY A 131 13.41 -10.76 7.89
C GLY A 131 12.02 -10.16 7.65
N ARG A 132 11.47 -10.33 6.43
CA ARG A 132 10.08 -9.98 6.08
C ARG A 132 9.74 -8.51 6.37
N GLN A 133 10.59 -7.61 5.92
CA GLN A 133 10.41 -6.15 6.03
C GLN A 133 9.95 -5.57 4.67
N PRO A 134 8.69 -5.16 4.51
CA PRO A 134 8.20 -4.63 3.24
C PRO A 134 8.90 -3.35 2.78
N THR A 135 9.53 -2.61 3.69
CA THR A 135 10.33 -1.41 3.38
C THR A 135 11.43 -1.66 2.36
N ASP A 136 12.01 -2.86 2.36
CA ASP A 136 13.10 -3.21 1.45
C ASP A 136 12.63 -3.19 -0.01
N LEU A 137 11.32 -3.43 -0.24
CA LEU A 137 10.72 -3.44 -1.58
C LEU A 137 10.53 -2.04 -2.17
N ILE A 138 10.65 -0.97 -1.37
CA ILE A 138 10.59 0.41 -1.88
C ILE A 138 11.72 0.64 -2.89
N THR A 139 12.88 0.01 -2.69
CA THR A 139 14.04 0.10 -3.59
C THR A 139 13.87 -0.61 -4.93
N LEU A 140 12.78 -1.37 -5.13
CA LEU A 140 12.44 -1.90 -6.45
C LEU A 140 12.06 -0.81 -7.43
N ASN A 141 11.61 0.33 -6.94
CA ASN A 141 11.44 1.50 -7.78
C ASN A 141 12.83 2.05 -8.13
N GLY A 142 13.13 2.17 -9.42
CA GLY A 142 14.46 2.52 -9.92
C GLY A 142 15.01 3.88 -9.50
N VAL A 143 14.18 4.75 -8.90
CA VAL A 143 14.64 6.04 -8.35
C VAL A 143 14.78 6.04 -6.83
N ALA A 144 14.52 4.92 -6.14
CA ALA A 144 14.67 4.76 -4.71
C ALA A 144 15.95 3.98 -4.36
N VAL A 145 16.74 4.50 -3.41
CA VAL A 145 17.99 3.88 -2.97
C VAL A 145 18.06 3.88 -1.45
N GLN A 146 18.45 2.74 -0.88
CA GLN A 146 18.76 2.67 0.54
C GLN A 146 20.12 3.34 0.80
N THR A 147 20.13 4.41 1.59
CA THR A 147 21.34 5.18 1.92
C THR A 147 21.95 4.81 3.27
N GLY A 148 21.29 3.95 4.03
CA GLY A 148 21.73 3.53 5.36
C GLY A 148 20.70 2.69 6.11
N SER A 149 21.02 2.40 7.36
CA SER A 149 20.10 1.81 8.34
C SER A 149 19.89 2.80 9.47
N SER A 150 18.69 2.83 10.08
CA SER A 150 18.45 3.71 11.22
C SER A 150 19.48 3.47 12.33
N PRO A 151 20.06 4.53 12.93
CA PRO A 151 21.10 4.38 13.93
C PRO A 151 20.61 3.59 15.15
N ALA A 152 21.48 2.72 15.68
CA ALA A 152 21.19 1.70 16.70
C ALA A 152 20.92 2.25 18.12
N TYR A 153 20.30 3.42 18.26
CA TYR A 153 19.93 4.05 19.54
C TYR A 153 18.70 3.37 20.20
N GLY A 154 18.59 2.04 20.11
CA GLY A 154 17.49 1.28 20.71
C GLY A 154 16.13 1.42 20.00
N MET A 155 16.06 2.19 18.91
CA MET A 155 14.86 2.36 18.11
C MET A 155 14.84 1.34 16.97
N ARG A 156 13.84 0.45 16.97
CA ARG A 156 13.56 -0.46 15.85
C ARG A 156 12.92 0.33 14.72
N ALA A 157 13.69 1.18 14.06
CA ALA A 157 13.22 1.97 12.93
C ALA A 157 13.85 1.46 11.63
N GLY A 158 13.13 1.64 10.53
CA GLY A 158 13.41 1.01 9.24
C GLY A 158 14.71 1.46 8.56
N VAL A 159 14.76 1.27 7.25
CA VAL A 159 15.91 1.65 6.42
C VAL A 159 15.82 3.12 6.02
N SER A 160 16.97 3.78 5.85
CA SER A 160 17.01 5.14 5.31
C SER A 160 16.91 5.08 3.78
N ILE A 161 15.87 5.69 3.20
CA ILE A 161 15.60 5.63 1.75
C ILE A 161 15.65 7.04 1.18
N ALA A 162 16.50 7.26 0.18
CA ALA A 162 16.47 8.44 -0.67
C ALA A 162 15.71 8.14 -1.96
N VAL A 163 14.91 9.09 -2.43
CA VAL A 163 14.12 8.93 -3.66
C VAL A 163 14.39 10.10 -4.60
N ALA A 164 14.64 9.82 -5.87
CA ALA A 164 14.86 10.80 -6.94
C ALA A 164 15.91 11.90 -6.60
N GLY A 165 16.97 11.54 -5.87
CA GLY A 165 18.02 12.47 -5.46
C GLY A 165 17.69 13.32 -4.22
N GLY A 166 16.53 13.11 -3.59
CA GLY A 166 16.18 13.69 -2.29
C GLY A 166 17.00 13.12 -1.13
N THR A 167 16.94 13.76 0.03
CA THR A 167 17.59 13.24 1.25
C THR A 167 16.77 12.10 1.85
N SER A 168 17.39 11.23 2.64
CA SER A 168 16.67 10.11 3.29
C SER A 168 15.60 10.54 4.29
N TYR A 169 15.71 11.76 4.81
CA TYR A 169 14.74 12.39 5.70
C TYR A 169 13.57 13.04 4.94
N SER A 170 13.63 13.05 3.62
CA SER A 170 12.63 13.74 2.78
C SER A 170 11.59 12.80 2.16
N VAL A 171 11.49 11.56 2.65
CA VAL A 171 10.42 10.61 2.29
C VAL A 171 9.35 10.63 3.37
N GLN A 172 8.10 10.86 2.99
CA GLN A 172 6.98 10.75 3.92
C GLN A 172 6.44 9.32 3.92
N TYR A 173 6.13 8.79 5.10
CA TYR A 173 5.51 7.48 5.24
C TYR A 173 4.15 7.65 5.88
N ASN A 174 3.14 7.04 5.28
CA ASN A 174 1.79 6.98 5.80
C ASN A 174 1.35 5.52 5.91
N LEU A 175 0.66 5.18 6.99
CA LEU A 175 0.02 3.89 7.20
C LEU A 175 -1.48 4.12 7.38
N ASP A 176 -2.30 3.52 6.52
CA ASP A 176 -3.76 3.66 6.53
C ASP A 176 -4.22 5.14 6.48
N GLY A 177 -3.43 6.00 5.83
CA GLY A 177 -3.69 7.44 5.71
C GLY A 177 -3.18 8.30 6.88
N ALA A 178 -2.62 7.68 7.93
CA ALA A 178 -2.03 8.39 9.06
C ALA A 178 -0.50 8.49 8.94
N PHE A 179 0.08 9.56 9.50
CA PHE A 179 1.53 9.78 9.53
C PHE A 179 2.26 8.64 10.27
N HIS A 180 3.21 7.98 9.61
CA HIS A 180 3.90 6.78 10.08
C HIS A 180 5.43 6.91 10.00
N VAL A 181 5.94 8.10 10.36
CA VAL A 181 7.36 8.44 10.35
C VAL A 181 7.88 8.56 11.78
N GLU A 182 9.10 8.08 12.00
CA GLU A 182 9.89 8.36 13.19
C GLU A 182 10.55 9.74 13.02
N VAL A 183 10.07 10.73 13.78
CA VAL A 183 10.38 12.15 13.56
C VAL A 183 11.85 12.50 13.82
N TRP A 184 12.55 11.74 14.67
CA TRP A 184 13.96 12.02 14.98
C TRP A 184 14.91 11.64 13.84
N SER A 185 14.72 10.45 13.26
CA SER A 185 15.56 9.87 12.21
C SER A 185 14.98 10.05 10.80
N GLY A 186 13.76 10.57 10.67
CA GLY A 186 13.06 10.73 9.39
C GLY A 186 12.82 9.41 8.65
N THR A 187 12.95 8.26 9.33
CA THR A 187 12.71 6.93 8.77
C THR A 187 11.27 6.48 9.07
N ASN A 188 10.81 5.40 8.44
CA ASN A 188 9.49 4.86 8.74
C ASN A 188 9.46 4.16 10.11
N LEU A 189 8.32 4.26 10.80
CA LEU A 189 7.98 3.31 11.85
C LEU A 189 7.76 1.91 11.24
N PRO A 190 7.93 0.81 12.00
CA PRO A 190 7.76 -0.54 11.48
C PRO A 190 6.47 -0.70 10.69
N LEU A 191 6.58 -1.12 9.43
CA LEU A 191 5.42 -1.45 8.62
C LEU A 191 4.82 -2.79 9.07
N PRO A 192 3.51 -3.01 8.83
CA PRO A 192 2.90 -4.32 8.97
C PRO A 192 3.70 -5.39 8.20
N PHE A 193 3.72 -6.62 8.71
CA PHE A 193 4.40 -7.72 8.04
C PHE A 193 3.69 -8.12 6.73
N PRO A 194 4.37 -8.77 5.77
CA PRO A 194 3.87 -9.02 4.42
C PRO A 194 2.42 -9.50 4.32
N ASP A 195 2.00 -10.49 5.11
CA ASP A 195 0.66 -11.08 5.00
C ASP A 195 -0.44 -10.16 5.56
N SER A 196 -0.07 -9.18 6.40
CA SER A 196 -0.98 -8.15 6.93
C SER A 196 -1.04 -6.89 6.07
N LEU A 197 -0.12 -6.73 5.12
CA LEU A 197 -0.04 -5.57 4.24
C LEU A 197 -0.80 -5.86 2.93
N GLN A 198 -1.73 -4.98 2.55
CA GLN A 198 -2.51 -5.12 1.31
C GLN A 198 -1.69 -4.63 0.12
N GLU A 199 -1.10 -3.45 0.25
CA GLU A 199 -0.22 -2.86 -0.74
C GLU A 199 0.50 -1.66 -0.14
N PHE A 200 1.53 -1.19 -0.83
CA PHE A 200 1.99 0.17 -0.64
C PHE A 200 2.28 0.83 -1.98
N LYS A 201 2.10 2.15 -2.02
CA LYS A 201 2.35 2.98 -3.20
C LYS A 201 3.44 3.99 -2.90
N LEU A 202 4.51 3.93 -3.67
CA LEU A 202 5.52 4.99 -3.71
C LEU A 202 5.10 6.01 -4.77
N VAL A 203 4.92 7.26 -4.38
CA VAL A 203 4.63 8.37 -5.30
C VAL A 203 5.86 9.27 -5.36
N THR A 204 6.41 9.42 -6.57
CA THR A 204 7.59 10.26 -6.83
C THR A 204 7.18 11.54 -7.56
N SER A 205 7.55 12.70 -7.01
CA SER A 205 7.35 14.05 -7.57
C SER A 205 5.90 14.50 -7.81
N THR A 206 5.65 15.78 -7.48
CA THR A 206 4.35 16.51 -7.41
C THR A 206 3.36 15.97 -6.39
N GLN A 207 3.60 16.36 -5.14
CA GLN A 207 2.60 16.26 -4.08
C GLN A 207 1.45 17.22 -4.39
N ASP A 208 0.23 16.68 -4.44
CA ASP A 208 -1.00 17.42 -4.16
C ASP A 208 -0.82 18.14 -2.80
N ALA A 209 -1.38 19.34 -2.64
CA ALA A 209 -1.40 20.11 -1.39
C ALA A 209 -1.94 19.32 -0.17
N SER A 210 -2.65 18.20 -0.39
CA SER A 210 -3.05 17.25 0.66
C SER A 210 -1.89 16.43 1.25
N SER A 211 -0.79 16.27 0.51
CA SER A 211 0.43 15.57 0.93
C SER A 211 1.44 16.60 1.48
N GLY A 212 1.21 17.02 2.72
CA GLY A 212 2.13 17.86 3.47
C GLY A 212 3.08 17.01 4.32
N GLY A 213 4.38 17.28 4.24
CA GLY A 213 5.36 16.65 5.12
C GLY A 213 6.77 16.72 4.56
N HIS A 214 7.07 15.94 3.52
CA HIS A 214 8.44 15.82 3.00
C HIS A 214 8.52 15.92 1.47
N SER A 215 9.57 16.55 0.95
CA SER A 215 9.61 17.05 -0.44
C SER A 215 9.95 16.06 -1.55
N SER A 216 10.47 14.86 -1.25
CA SER A 216 11.00 13.96 -2.31
C SER A 216 10.02 12.90 -2.79
N ALA A 217 9.30 12.24 -1.87
CA ALA A 217 8.38 11.17 -2.17
C ALA A 217 7.45 10.88 -1.00
N SER A 218 6.34 10.21 -1.27
CA SER A 218 5.46 9.63 -0.25
C SER A 218 5.29 8.13 -0.45
N VAL A 219 5.28 7.40 0.66
CA VAL A 219 4.99 5.96 0.72
C VAL A 219 3.70 5.80 1.49
N ASN A 220 2.66 5.38 0.80
CA ASN A 220 1.34 5.15 1.38
C ASN A 220 1.12 3.64 1.48
N ALA A 221 1.16 3.11 2.70
CA ALA A 221 0.99 1.70 2.99
C ALA A 221 -0.42 1.46 3.55
N VAL A 222 -1.04 0.34 3.17
CA VAL A 222 -2.41 0.00 3.61
C VAL A 222 -2.46 -1.42 4.14
N THR A 223 -3.09 -1.60 5.30
CA THR A 223 -3.34 -2.91 5.90
C THR A 223 -4.50 -3.63 5.24
N LYS A 224 -4.45 -4.96 5.22
CA LYS A 224 -5.60 -5.76 4.77
C LYS A 224 -6.78 -5.58 5.71
N SER A 225 -7.98 -5.69 5.15
CA SER A 225 -9.24 -5.68 5.89
C SER A 225 -9.99 -7.01 5.73
N GLY A 226 -11.05 -7.21 6.51
CA GLY A 226 -11.88 -8.41 6.42
C GLY A 226 -12.90 -8.33 5.30
N THR A 227 -13.34 -9.48 4.79
CA THR A 227 -14.34 -9.58 3.70
C THR A 227 -15.57 -10.37 4.13
N ASN A 228 -16.55 -10.57 3.25
CA ASN A 228 -17.71 -11.42 3.51
C ASN A 228 -17.40 -12.93 3.55
N SER A 229 -16.17 -13.32 3.26
CA SER A 229 -15.69 -14.69 3.30
C SER A 229 -14.59 -14.82 4.34
N PHE A 230 -14.52 -15.96 5.01
CA PHE A 230 -13.36 -16.25 5.86
C PHE A 230 -12.15 -16.59 4.99
N HIS A 231 -11.01 -15.96 5.28
CA HIS A 231 -9.74 -16.24 4.62
C HIS A 231 -8.58 -16.00 5.58
N GLY A 232 -7.46 -16.69 5.35
CA GLY A 232 -6.28 -16.56 6.19
C GLY A 232 -5.17 -17.47 5.71
N ASP A 233 -3.99 -17.26 6.27
CA ASP A 233 -2.80 -18.05 6.00
C ASP A 233 -2.00 -18.23 7.30
N ALA A 234 -1.10 -19.22 7.28
CA ALA A 234 -0.13 -19.45 8.32
C ALA A 234 1.22 -19.73 7.66
N PHE A 235 2.30 -19.29 8.28
CA PHE A 235 3.65 -19.39 7.72
C PHE A 235 4.71 -19.66 8.79
N GLU A 236 5.84 -20.20 8.36
CA GLU A 236 7.08 -20.33 9.13
C GLU A 236 8.28 -20.16 8.18
N PHE A 237 9.25 -19.34 8.59
CA PHE A 237 10.48 -19.09 7.87
C PHE A 237 11.67 -19.43 8.76
N PHE A 238 12.44 -20.42 8.32
CA PHE A 238 13.62 -20.89 9.01
C PHE A 238 14.91 -20.37 8.35
N ARG A 239 15.83 -19.85 9.15
CA ARG A 239 17.20 -19.53 8.73
C ARG A 239 18.20 -20.09 9.73
N ASN A 240 19.20 -20.81 9.23
CA ASN A 240 20.20 -21.48 10.04
C ASN A 240 21.60 -21.25 9.48
N SER A 241 22.58 -21.12 10.37
CA SER A 241 23.98 -20.98 10.04
C SER A 241 24.55 -22.14 9.20
N ALA A 242 23.95 -23.33 9.31
CA ALA A 242 24.29 -24.49 8.47
C ALA A 242 23.91 -24.30 6.98
N LEU A 243 22.99 -23.39 6.69
CA LEU A 243 22.53 -23.06 5.34
C LEU A 243 23.09 -21.73 4.82
N ASN A 244 23.72 -20.94 5.69
CA ASN A 244 24.26 -19.62 5.33
C ASN A 244 25.67 -19.77 4.75
N GLY A 245 25.96 -18.99 3.69
CA GLY A 245 27.32 -18.75 3.26
C GLY A 245 28.10 -17.95 4.32
N ARG A 246 29.41 -18.18 4.41
CA ARG A 246 30.31 -17.42 5.28
C ARG A 246 30.88 -16.24 4.50
N ASP A 247 30.82 -15.04 5.07
CA ASP A 247 31.51 -13.87 4.51
C ASP A 247 33.02 -14.14 4.41
N PHE A 248 33.66 -13.61 3.35
CA PHE A 248 35.07 -13.87 3.07
C PHE A 248 36.00 -13.52 4.24
N PHE A 249 35.68 -12.45 4.98
CA PHE A 249 36.46 -11.95 6.12
C PHE A 249 35.94 -12.42 7.49
N ALA A 250 34.88 -13.23 7.54
CA ALA A 250 34.35 -13.70 8.82
C ALA A 250 35.27 -14.76 9.44
N SER A 251 35.59 -14.58 10.72
CA SER A 251 36.42 -15.49 11.50
C SER A 251 35.74 -16.83 11.82
N GLY A 252 34.42 -16.93 11.61
CA GLY A 252 33.63 -18.12 11.89
C GLY A 252 32.24 -18.07 11.27
N SER A 253 31.45 -19.12 11.51
CA SER A 253 30.03 -19.16 11.15
C SER A 253 29.22 -18.18 12.01
N ASP A 254 28.17 -17.58 11.47
CA ASP A 254 27.30 -16.61 12.16
C ASP A 254 26.48 -17.20 13.32
N GLN A 255 26.46 -18.53 13.47
CA GLN A 255 25.68 -19.27 14.47
C GLN A 255 24.19 -18.88 14.54
N LEU A 256 23.67 -18.24 13.48
CA LEU A 256 22.31 -17.74 13.40
C LEU A 256 21.32 -18.90 13.36
N LYS A 257 20.32 -18.85 14.23
CA LYS A 257 19.11 -19.67 14.20
C LYS A 257 17.91 -18.76 14.36
N ARG A 258 17.19 -18.52 13.26
CA ARG A 258 16.03 -17.64 13.23
C ARG A 258 14.80 -18.42 12.77
N ASN A 259 13.72 -18.30 13.54
CA ASN A 259 12.39 -18.81 13.19
C ASN A 259 11.46 -17.61 13.16
N GLN A 260 10.71 -17.45 12.08
CA GLN A 260 9.78 -16.35 11.89
C GLN A 260 8.46 -16.93 11.42
N PHE A 261 7.50 -16.96 12.34
CA PHE A 261 6.22 -17.63 12.15
C PHE A 261 5.07 -16.68 12.40
N GLY A 262 3.92 -17.04 11.88
CA GLY A 262 2.76 -16.20 12.02
C GLY A 262 1.60 -16.67 11.17
N GLY A 263 0.63 -15.79 11.05
CA GLY A 263 -0.52 -15.98 10.21
C GLY A 263 -1.50 -14.83 10.33
N VAL A 264 -2.49 -14.85 9.46
CA VAL A 264 -3.58 -13.88 9.43
C VAL A 264 -4.92 -14.58 9.32
N LEU A 265 -5.96 -13.93 9.81
CA LEU A 265 -7.35 -14.37 9.67
C LEU A 265 -8.25 -13.16 9.48
N GLY A 266 -9.06 -13.19 8.44
CA GLY A 266 -10.08 -12.18 8.15
C GLY A 266 -11.43 -12.81 7.84
N GLY A 267 -12.49 -12.02 8.02
CA GLY A 267 -13.85 -12.42 7.67
C GLY A 267 -14.93 -11.51 8.25
N PRO A 268 -16.21 -11.89 8.11
CA PRO A 268 -17.32 -11.10 8.60
C PRO A 268 -17.63 -11.42 10.07
N VAL A 269 -17.81 -10.37 10.89
CA VAL A 269 -18.55 -10.49 12.16
C VAL A 269 -20.06 -10.46 11.88
N LYS A 270 -20.47 -9.59 10.94
CA LYS A 270 -21.81 -9.51 10.40
C LYS A 270 -21.70 -9.22 8.90
N LYS A 271 -22.20 -10.14 8.07
CA LYS A 271 -22.17 -10.01 6.61
C LYS A 271 -22.71 -8.65 6.15
N ASP A 272 -22.02 -8.09 5.16
CA ASP A 272 -22.31 -6.80 4.52
C ASP A 272 -22.29 -5.58 5.46
N LYS A 273 -21.81 -5.73 6.71
CA LYS A 273 -21.91 -4.68 7.74
C LYS A 273 -20.69 -4.52 8.62
N LEU A 274 -20.10 -5.62 9.08
CA LEU A 274 -19.00 -5.58 10.04
C LEU A 274 -18.02 -6.72 9.76
N PHE A 275 -16.76 -6.34 9.60
CA PHE A 275 -15.67 -7.22 9.22
C PHE A 275 -14.54 -7.14 10.25
N PHE A 276 -13.74 -8.19 10.35
CA PHE A 276 -12.53 -8.21 11.16
C PHE A 276 -11.35 -8.73 10.34
N PHE A 277 -10.16 -8.28 10.71
CA PHE A 277 -8.88 -8.81 10.23
C PHE A 277 -7.90 -8.81 11.40
N VAL A 278 -7.23 -9.94 11.63
CA VAL A 278 -6.20 -10.09 12.66
C VAL A 278 -4.97 -10.73 12.07
N GLY A 279 -3.80 -10.33 12.56
CA GLY A 279 -2.52 -10.85 12.12
C GLY A 279 -1.51 -10.91 13.25
N TYR A 280 -0.67 -11.94 13.23
CA TYR A 280 0.42 -12.10 14.18
C TYR A 280 1.68 -12.58 13.46
N GLN A 281 2.82 -11.98 13.81
CA GLN A 281 4.13 -12.48 13.41
C GLN A 281 5.08 -12.45 14.62
N GLY A 282 5.69 -13.60 14.90
CA GLY A 282 6.76 -13.77 15.87
C GLY A 282 8.12 -13.92 15.18
N THR A 283 9.19 -13.50 15.84
CA THR A 283 10.56 -13.80 15.40
C THR A 283 11.41 -14.22 16.59
N LEU A 284 11.90 -15.45 16.55
CA LEU A 284 12.81 -16.02 17.53
C LEU A 284 14.20 -16.10 16.92
N THR A 285 15.12 -15.27 17.41
CA THR A 285 16.51 -15.25 16.97
C THR A 285 17.43 -15.74 18.09
N ARG A 286 18.26 -16.74 17.76
CA ARG A 286 19.36 -17.23 18.59
C ARG A 286 20.63 -17.09 17.78
N GLN A 287 21.56 -16.26 18.21
CA GLN A 287 22.83 -16.03 17.53
C GLN A 287 23.89 -15.68 18.58
N THR A 288 25.15 -15.95 18.27
CA THR A 288 26.26 -15.40 19.07
C THR A 288 26.30 -13.90 18.82
N ALA A 289 26.48 -13.09 19.86
CA ALA A 289 26.65 -11.65 19.68
C ALA A 289 27.88 -11.42 18.79
N ASN A 290 27.74 -10.60 17.74
CA ASN A 290 28.89 -10.12 16.98
C ASN A 290 29.83 -9.44 17.98
N SER A 291 31.03 -9.99 18.15
CA SER A 291 32.07 -9.31 18.89
C SER A 291 32.43 -8.06 18.08
N SER A 292 31.90 -6.90 18.48
CA SER A 292 32.38 -5.64 17.92
C SER A 292 33.80 -5.45 18.46
N VAL A 293 34.78 -5.89 17.67
CA VAL A 293 36.18 -5.56 17.94
C VAL A 293 36.37 -4.13 17.47
N ALA A 294 36.14 -3.18 18.37
CA ALA A 294 36.55 -1.80 18.14
C ALA A 294 38.04 -1.70 18.43
N PHE A 295 38.83 -1.40 17.40
CA PHE A 295 40.23 -1.03 17.60
C PHE A 295 40.27 0.40 18.13
N ILE A 296 40.75 0.56 19.36
CA ILE A 296 41.07 1.89 19.90
C ILE A 296 42.44 2.33 19.37
N PRO A 297 42.66 3.63 19.13
CA PRO A 297 43.98 4.13 18.77
C PRO A 297 45.04 3.66 19.78
N THR A 298 46.13 3.09 19.28
CA THR A 298 47.27 2.75 20.14
C THR A 298 47.84 4.02 20.78
N PRO A 299 48.58 3.94 21.90
CA PRO A 299 49.21 5.12 22.49
C PRO A 299 50.06 5.93 21.50
N LYS A 300 50.69 5.26 20.53
CA LYS A 300 51.44 5.90 19.43
C LYS A 300 50.54 6.68 18.47
N MET A 301 49.41 6.08 18.06
CA MET A 301 48.42 6.75 17.22
C MET A 301 47.80 7.96 17.92
N GLN A 302 47.67 7.93 19.25
CA GLN A 302 47.21 9.08 20.04
C GLN A 302 48.22 10.23 20.06
N THR A 303 49.51 9.94 19.83
CA THR A 303 50.58 10.94 19.72
C THR A 303 50.95 11.28 18.28
N GLY A 304 50.16 10.84 17.28
CA GLY A 304 50.40 11.14 15.86
C GLY A 304 51.43 10.23 15.17
N ASP A 305 51.85 9.14 15.80
CA ASP A 305 52.70 8.11 15.20
C ASP A 305 51.84 6.96 14.65
N PHE A 306 51.79 6.86 13.33
CA PHE A 306 51.02 5.88 12.57
C PHE A 306 51.88 4.75 11.98
N SER A 307 53.16 4.68 12.37
CA SER A 307 54.10 3.64 11.93
C SER A 307 53.98 2.32 12.68
#